data_AF-A0A7Y3TK27-F1
#
_entry.id   AF-A0A7Y3TK27-F1
#
_cell.length_a   1.000
_cell.length_b   1.000
_cell.length_c   1.000
_cell.angle_alpha   90.00
_cell.angle_beta   90.00
_cell.angle_gamma   90.00
#
_symmetry.space_group_name_H-M   'P 1'
#
loop_
_entity.id
_entity.type
_entity.pdbx_description
1 polymer ?
#
loop_
_entity_poly.entity_id
_entity_poly.type
_entity_poly.pdbx_seq_one_letter_code
_entity_poly.pdbx_strand_id
1 'polypeptide(L)'
;MYNPAKFTLTDMINCGATLRKLSAGADSMEKVADQVVSFFYRQFVDPHTSVNALALVRFFKTHPLGQLPTDLQAYAQTMLKQEVPAATKCLTLLATQGDRPEWQSRQASIGHQAIPLISEQLVAQSPMISQLISQFGLPIHAVLDPDPSLIVDLEQKTFNVFHVLDAVDSPHVPAQQEFVVPLAVRSVLGFGGMLPSGNLIAIIVFSKVPISRETADMFKTLALNVKLAVLPFDQGAVFDEQPLVSR
;
A
#
# COMPACT_ATOMS: atom_id res chain seq x y z
N MET A 1 12.78 15.35 8.79
CA MET A 1 11.32 15.39 8.93
C MET A 1 10.75 16.23 7.80
N TYR A 2 9.63 15.81 7.26
CA TYR A 2 8.98 16.36 6.07
C TYR A 2 7.59 16.89 6.44
N ASN A 3 7.18 17.97 5.78
CA ASN A 3 5.82 18.49 5.89
C ASN A 3 5.02 18.08 4.64
N PRO A 4 3.98 17.24 4.74
CA PRO A 4 3.19 16.86 3.57
C PRO A 4 2.55 18.06 2.84
N ALA A 5 2.16 19.12 3.56
CA ALA A 5 1.52 20.30 2.98
C ALA A 5 2.50 21.24 2.25
N LYS A 6 3.82 21.07 2.47
CA LYS A 6 4.88 21.89 1.86
C LYS A 6 6.08 21.03 1.43
N PHE A 7 5.80 19.83 0.94
CA PHE A 7 6.84 18.90 0.51
C PHE A 7 7.54 19.47 -0.72
N THR A 8 8.87 19.54 -0.70
CA THR A 8 9.66 20.14 -1.77
C THR A 8 10.33 19.10 -2.66
N LEU A 9 10.84 19.53 -3.82
CA LEU A 9 11.66 18.66 -4.68
C LEU A 9 12.92 18.16 -3.96
N THR A 10 13.55 18.99 -3.12
CA THR A 10 14.69 18.60 -2.30
C THR A 10 14.29 17.53 -1.27
N ASP A 11 13.11 17.67 -0.66
CA ASP A 11 12.57 16.64 0.25
C ASP A 11 12.34 15.32 -0.49
N MET A 12 11.76 15.37 -1.70
CA MET A 12 11.56 14.20 -2.56
C MET A 12 12.88 13.47 -2.86
N ILE A 13 13.93 14.21 -3.22
CA ILE A 13 15.26 13.64 -3.53
C ILE A 13 15.85 12.97 -2.28
N ASN A 14 15.82 13.66 -1.14
CA ASN A 14 16.36 13.14 0.12
C ASN A 14 15.58 11.92 0.62
N CYS A 15 14.24 11.98 0.53
CA CYS A 15 13.34 10.90 0.88
C CYS A 15 13.63 9.66 0.01
N GLY A 16 13.70 9.84 -1.32
CA GLY A 16 14.03 8.77 -2.26
C GLY A 16 15.39 8.13 -2.00
N ALA A 17 16.41 8.93 -1.66
CA ALA A 17 17.74 8.42 -1.33
C ALA A 17 17.74 7.54 -0.07
N THR A 18 16.92 7.86 0.93
CA THR A 18 16.75 7.03 2.12
C THR A 18 15.97 5.75 1.80
N LEU A 19 14.86 5.85 1.07
CA LEU A 19 14.02 4.70 0.71
C LEU A 19 14.82 3.60 -0.01
N ARG A 20 15.73 3.96 -0.93
CA ARG A 20 16.58 2.99 -1.64
C ARG A 20 17.51 2.18 -0.73
N LYS A 21 17.82 2.69 0.46
CA LYS A 21 18.72 2.03 1.42
C LYS A 21 17.97 1.15 2.41
N LEU A 22 16.64 1.23 2.47
CA LEU A 22 15.86 0.47 3.45
C LEU A 22 15.97 -1.03 3.24
N SER A 23 16.20 -1.52 2.03
CA SER A 23 16.40 -2.95 1.77
C SER A 23 17.66 -3.56 2.40
N ALA A 24 18.58 -2.74 2.90
CA ALA A 24 19.85 -3.22 3.45
C ALA A 24 19.62 -4.05 4.73
N GLY A 25 20.02 -5.33 4.68
CA GLY A 25 19.91 -6.25 5.80
C GLY A 25 18.51 -6.83 6.02
N ALA A 26 17.57 -6.59 5.09
CA ALA A 26 16.28 -7.28 5.09
C ALA A 26 16.41 -8.67 4.44
N ASP A 27 15.66 -9.62 4.97
CA ASP A 27 15.54 -11.00 4.53
C ASP A 27 14.22 -11.28 3.80
N SER A 28 13.24 -10.38 3.89
CA SER A 28 11.97 -10.49 3.19
C SER A 28 11.44 -9.14 2.65
N MET A 29 10.45 -9.22 1.76
CA MET A 29 9.69 -8.06 1.32
C MET A 29 8.88 -7.42 2.46
N GLU A 30 8.28 -8.24 3.32
CA GLU A 30 7.51 -7.81 4.51
C GLU A 30 8.38 -6.91 5.40
N LYS A 31 9.64 -7.29 5.62
CA LYS A 31 10.58 -6.51 6.41
C LYS A 31 10.87 -5.14 5.81
N VAL A 32 11.08 -5.07 4.50
CA VAL A 32 11.29 -3.79 3.80
C VAL A 32 10.03 -2.95 3.81
N ALA A 33 8.85 -3.57 3.61
CA ALA A 33 7.56 -2.89 3.67
C ALA A 33 7.34 -2.25 5.05
N ASP A 34 7.68 -2.95 6.14
CA ASP A 34 7.61 -2.45 7.52
C ASP A 34 8.50 -1.21 7.73
N GLN A 35 9.74 -1.28 7.25
CA GLN A 35 10.66 -0.15 7.31
C GLN A 35 10.17 1.04 6.49
N VAL A 36 9.56 0.80 5.32
CA VAL A 36 8.97 1.86 4.47
C VAL A 36 7.82 2.56 5.17
N VAL A 37 6.82 1.81 5.69
CA VAL A 37 5.66 2.43 6.36
C VAL A 37 6.08 3.13 7.65
N SER A 38 7.02 2.55 8.41
CA SER A 38 7.61 3.15 9.61
C SER A 38 8.34 4.45 9.28
N PHE A 39 9.11 4.48 8.19
CA PHE A 39 9.81 5.67 7.74
C PHE A 39 8.83 6.79 7.37
N PHE A 40 7.82 6.51 6.53
CA PHE A 40 6.81 7.50 6.18
C PHE A 40 6.07 8.02 7.41
N TYR A 41 5.59 7.12 8.27
CA TYR A 41 4.87 7.49 9.47
C TYR A 41 5.72 8.36 10.41
N ARG A 42 7.00 8.04 10.63
CA ARG A 42 7.84 8.81 11.57
C ARG A 42 8.38 10.11 10.99
N GLN A 43 8.60 10.18 9.68
CA GLN A 43 9.27 11.34 9.08
C GLN A 43 8.30 12.44 8.67
N PHE A 44 7.02 12.14 8.43
CA PHE A 44 6.04 13.14 8.01
C PHE A 44 5.30 13.71 9.22
N VAL A 45 5.55 14.98 9.53
CA VAL A 45 5.04 15.66 10.71
C VAL A 45 4.32 16.93 10.34
N ASP A 46 3.37 17.35 11.17
CA ASP A 46 2.77 18.66 11.07
C ASP A 46 3.74 19.68 11.70
N PRO A 47 4.23 20.68 10.94
CA PRO A 47 5.20 21.64 11.45
C PRO A 47 4.66 22.52 12.58
N HIS A 48 3.33 22.66 12.70
CA HIS A 48 2.73 23.52 13.72
C HIS A 48 2.66 22.82 15.07
N THR A 49 2.36 21.52 15.08
CA THR A 49 2.17 20.74 16.30
C THR A 49 3.37 19.86 16.64
N SER A 50 4.28 19.61 15.68
CA SER A 50 5.32 18.59 15.73
C SER A 50 4.80 17.18 16.01
N VAL A 51 3.49 16.96 15.82
CA VAL A 51 2.83 15.65 15.91
C VAL A 51 2.85 15.00 14.52
N ASN A 52 2.67 13.69 14.49
CA ASN A 52 2.58 12.93 13.26
C ASN A 52 1.46 13.47 12.35
N ALA A 53 1.82 13.80 11.10
CA ALA A 53 0.88 14.28 10.10
C ALA A 53 0.10 13.15 9.44
N LEU A 54 0.46 11.89 9.68
CA LEU A 54 -0.17 10.71 9.11
C LEU A 54 -0.96 9.98 10.19
N ALA A 55 -2.21 9.67 9.91
CA ALA A 55 -3.03 8.82 10.78
C ALA A 55 -2.71 7.33 10.59
N LEU A 56 -2.40 6.96 9.35
CA LEU A 56 -2.16 5.58 8.94
C LEU A 56 -1.37 5.54 7.62
N VAL A 57 -0.40 4.63 7.55
CA VAL A 57 0.32 4.25 6.34
C VAL A 57 0.23 2.74 6.18
N ARG A 58 -0.13 2.26 4.99
CA ARG A 58 -0.24 0.83 4.69
C ARG A 58 0.49 0.48 3.40
N PHE A 59 1.15 -0.67 3.41
CA PHE A 59 1.81 -1.25 2.24
C PHE A 59 1.06 -2.52 1.85
N PHE A 60 0.56 -2.54 0.61
CA PHE A 60 -0.09 -3.68 0.00
C PHE A 60 0.73 -4.25 -1.15
N LYS A 61 0.57 -5.55 -1.38
CA LYS A 61 1.03 -6.25 -2.58
C LYS A 61 -0.06 -7.20 -3.06
N THR A 62 -0.25 -7.32 -4.37
CA THR A 62 -1.05 -8.45 -4.89
C THR A 62 -0.26 -9.74 -4.79
N HIS A 63 -0.90 -10.79 -4.28
CA HIS A 63 -0.27 -12.08 -4.07
C HIS A 63 -1.27 -13.22 -4.33
N PRO A 64 -0.87 -14.35 -4.94
CA PRO A 64 -1.77 -15.49 -5.13
C PRO A 64 -2.27 -16.06 -3.80
N LEU A 65 -3.56 -16.32 -3.69
CA LEU A 65 -4.22 -16.85 -2.48
C LEU A 65 -3.52 -18.09 -1.93
N GLY A 66 -3.21 -19.06 -2.79
CA GLY A 66 -2.58 -20.33 -2.39
C GLY A 66 -1.13 -20.22 -1.92
N GLN A 67 -0.50 -19.05 -2.08
CA GLN A 67 0.86 -18.77 -1.61
C GLN A 67 0.87 -17.86 -0.38
N LEU A 68 -0.29 -17.44 0.12
CA LEU A 68 -0.38 -16.67 1.36
C LEU A 68 -0.07 -17.54 2.58
N PRO A 69 0.47 -16.95 3.65
CA PRO A 69 0.46 -17.54 5.00
C PRO A 69 -0.93 -18.00 5.42
N THR A 70 -1.01 -19.07 6.23
CA THR A 70 -2.28 -19.73 6.61
C THR A 70 -3.27 -18.78 7.29
N ASP A 71 -2.78 -17.86 8.14
CA ASP A 71 -3.58 -16.81 8.78
C ASP A 71 -4.24 -15.90 7.73
N LEU A 72 -3.50 -15.49 6.71
CA LEU A 72 -4.00 -14.64 5.63
C LEU A 72 -4.94 -15.38 4.68
N GLN A 73 -4.70 -16.68 4.41
CA GLN A 73 -5.65 -17.53 3.68
C GLN A 73 -6.98 -17.64 4.44
N ALA A 74 -6.92 -17.91 5.75
CA ALA A 74 -8.11 -17.98 6.59
C ALA A 74 -8.87 -16.65 6.61
N TYR A 75 -8.17 -15.52 6.72
CA TYR A 75 -8.77 -14.19 6.62
C TYR A 75 -9.48 -14.01 5.27
N ALA A 76 -8.79 -14.28 4.16
CA ALA A 76 -9.36 -14.16 2.82
C ALA A 76 -10.63 -15.00 2.66
N GLN A 77 -10.64 -16.24 3.19
CA GLN A 77 -11.81 -17.12 3.15
C GLN A 77 -13.05 -16.55 3.86
N THR A 78 -12.89 -15.73 4.91
CA THR A 78 -14.04 -15.08 5.57
C THR A 78 -14.80 -14.13 4.64
N MET A 79 -14.15 -13.62 3.60
CA MET A 79 -14.73 -12.74 2.59
C MET A 79 -15.27 -13.52 1.39
N LEU A 80 -14.86 -14.77 1.21
CA LEU A 80 -15.26 -15.62 0.11
C LEU A 80 -16.59 -16.31 0.43
N LYS A 81 -17.55 -16.19 -0.49
CA LYS A 81 -18.83 -16.92 -0.42
C LYS A 81 -18.81 -18.23 -1.23
N GLN A 82 -17.70 -18.49 -1.92
CA GLN A 82 -17.50 -19.61 -2.83
C GLN A 82 -16.03 -20.01 -2.82
N GLU A 83 -15.74 -21.24 -3.24
CA GLU A 83 -14.37 -21.63 -3.55
C GLU A 83 -13.84 -20.83 -4.74
N VAL A 84 -12.58 -20.43 -4.65
CA VAL A 84 -11.88 -19.70 -5.72
C VAL A 84 -10.56 -20.38 -6.03
N PRO A 85 -10.05 -20.26 -7.27
CA PRO A 85 -8.76 -20.84 -7.63
C PRO A 85 -7.63 -20.34 -6.71
N ALA A 86 -6.67 -21.21 -6.38
CA ALA A 86 -5.49 -20.84 -5.60
C ALA A 86 -4.64 -19.72 -6.25
N ALA A 87 -4.74 -19.57 -7.57
CA ALA A 87 -4.08 -18.50 -8.33
C ALA A 87 -4.73 -17.12 -8.16
N THR A 88 -5.94 -17.04 -7.59
CA THR A 88 -6.68 -15.77 -7.40
C THR A 88 -5.81 -14.77 -6.65
N LYS A 89 -5.64 -13.57 -7.22
CA LYS A 89 -4.85 -12.52 -6.57
C LYS A 89 -5.62 -11.94 -5.39
N CYS A 90 -4.93 -11.79 -4.26
CA CYS A 90 -5.40 -11.03 -3.11
C CYS A 90 -4.61 -9.74 -3.02
N LEU A 91 -5.28 -8.62 -2.74
CA LEU A 91 -4.62 -7.40 -2.27
C LEU A 91 -4.26 -7.60 -0.80
N THR A 92 -2.99 -7.89 -0.55
CA THR A 92 -2.49 -8.37 0.75
C THR A 92 -1.69 -7.29 1.46
N LEU A 93 -2.00 -7.05 2.73
CA LEU A 93 -1.29 -6.13 3.61
C LEU A 93 0.04 -6.75 4.04
N LEU A 94 1.15 -6.15 3.60
CA LEU A 94 2.49 -6.53 4.05
C LEU A 94 2.90 -5.75 5.31
N ALA A 95 2.55 -4.47 5.38
CA ALA A 95 2.91 -3.65 6.53
C ALA A 95 1.90 -2.53 6.79
N THR A 96 1.81 -2.12 8.05
CA THR A 96 0.95 -1.03 8.50
C THR A 96 1.64 -0.28 9.63
N GLN A 97 1.46 1.04 9.68
CA GLN A 97 1.86 1.87 10.81
C GLN A 97 0.84 3.01 10.97
N GLY A 98 0.29 3.20 12.18
CA GLY A 98 -0.70 4.24 12.42
C GLY A 98 -0.87 4.61 13.89
N ASP A 99 -1.83 5.49 14.16
CA ASP A 99 -2.11 6.04 15.51
C ASP A 99 -2.58 4.99 16.53
N ARG A 100 -3.19 3.91 16.05
CA ARG A 100 -3.78 2.88 16.92
C ARG A 100 -2.87 1.64 17.04
N PRO A 101 -2.89 0.93 18.19
CA PRO A 101 -2.07 -0.26 18.42
C PRO A 101 -2.27 -1.35 17.36
N GLU A 102 -3.51 -1.57 16.92
CA GLU A 102 -3.85 -2.55 15.88
C GLU A 102 -3.23 -2.24 14.51
N TRP A 103 -2.65 -1.06 14.32
CA TRP A 103 -2.02 -0.65 13.07
C TRP A 103 -0.50 -0.65 13.13
N GLN A 104 0.11 -1.12 14.21
CA GLN A 104 1.58 -1.17 14.36
C GLN A 104 2.20 -2.43 13.74
N SER A 105 1.38 -3.42 13.35
CA SER A 105 1.83 -4.66 12.72
C SER A 105 0.66 -5.25 11.91
N ARG A 106 0.97 -5.97 10.81
CA ARG A 106 -0.09 -6.61 10.01
C ARG A 106 -0.86 -7.66 10.80
N GLN A 107 -0.18 -8.37 11.71
CA GLN A 107 -0.75 -9.44 12.53
C GLN A 107 -1.76 -8.88 13.54
N ALA A 108 -1.60 -7.62 13.95
CA ALA A 108 -2.56 -6.93 14.82
C ALA A 108 -3.71 -6.26 14.03
N SER A 109 -3.61 -6.14 12.70
CA SER A 109 -4.60 -5.43 11.89
C SER A 109 -5.90 -6.23 11.79
N ILE A 110 -7.00 -5.70 12.29
CA ILE A 110 -8.29 -6.42 12.33
C ILE A 110 -8.99 -6.46 10.95
N GLY A 111 -8.63 -5.56 10.03
CA GLY A 111 -9.27 -5.44 8.72
C GLY A 111 -8.28 -5.28 7.58
N HIS A 112 -8.74 -5.59 6.36
CA HIS A 112 -8.01 -5.43 5.11
C HIS A 112 -6.68 -6.19 5.08
N GLN A 113 -6.60 -7.38 5.72
CA GLN A 113 -5.35 -8.16 5.74
C GLN A 113 -5.07 -8.83 4.38
N ALA A 114 -6.07 -9.46 3.78
CA ALA A 114 -6.00 -10.06 2.45
C ALA A 114 -7.38 -9.98 1.78
N ILE A 115 -7.51 -9.15 0.74
CA ILE A 115 -8.78 -8.92 0.04
C ILE A 115 -8.75 -9.66 -1.30
N PRO A 116 -9.54 -10.73 -1.49
CA PRO A 116 -9.60 -11.44 -2.77
C PRO A 116 -10.10 -10.56 -3.91
N LEU A 117 -9.33 -10.48 -4.99
CA LEU A 117 -9.70 -9.79 -6.22
C LEU A 117 -10.26 -10.82 -7.20
N ILE A 118 -11.51 -11.22 -7.01
CA ILE A 118 -12.12 -12.36 -7.71
C ILE A 118 -12.57 -11.99 -9.12
N SER A 119 -13.10 -10.78 -9.30
CA SER A 119 -13.60 -10.29 -10.59
C SER A 119 -13.62 -8.77 -10.64
N GLU A 120 -13.65 -8.21 -11.86
CA GLU A 120 -13.75 -6.76 -12.05
C GLU A 120 -15.01 -6.18 -11.40
N GLN A 121 -16.12 -6.93 -11.43
CA GLN A 121 -17.40 -6.52 -10.84
C GLN A 121 -17.30 -6.36 -9.32
N LEU A 122 -16.62 -7.29 -8.62
CA LEU A 122 -16.45 -7.19 -7.17
C LEU A 122 -15.45 -6.11 -6.78
N VAL A 123 -14.41 -5.90 -7.60
CA VAL A 123 -13.49 -4.76 -7.43
C VAL A 123 -14.23 -3.43 -7.58
N ALA A 124 -15.13 -3.32 -8.57
CA ALA A 124 -15.92 -2.11 -8.81
C ALA A 124 -16.86 -1.77 -7.63
N GLN A 125 -17.25 -2.77 -6.83
CA GLN A 125 -18.05 -2.56 -5.60
C GLN A 125 -17.24 -2.00 -4.43
N SER A 126 -15.91 -1.95 -4.54
CA SER A 126 -15.02 -1.36 -3.55
C SER A 126 -14.48 -0.01 -4.06
N PRO A 127 -15.10 1.14 -3.71
CA PRO A 127 -14.79 2.42 -4.35
C PRO A 127 -13.32 2.80 -4.27
N MET A 128 -12.69 2.61 -3.11
CA MET A 128 -11.27 2.94 -2.91
C MET A 128 -10.35 2.05 -3.75
N ILE A 129 -10.60 0.74 -3.83
CA ILE A 129 -9.76 -0.19 -4.59
C ILE A 129 -9.90 0.08 -6.09
N SER A 130 -11.14 0.28 -6.56
CA SER A 130 -11.42 0.64 -7.95
C SER A 130 -10.70 1.94 -8.34
N GLN A 131 -10.76 2.96 -7.48
CA GLN A 131 -10.04 4.23 -7.70
C GLN A 131 -8.53 4.07 -7.65
N LEU A 132 -7.99 3.26 -6.74
CA LEU A 132 -6.56 2.97 -6.67
C LEU A 132 -6.05 2.39 -7.99
N ILE A 133 -6.71 1.35 -8.50
CA ILE A 133 -6.32 0.67 -9.75
C ILE A 133 -6.47 1.62 -10.94
N SER A 134 -7.61 2.31 -11.05
CA SER A 134 -7.88 3.23 -12.14
C SER A 134 -6.90 4.41 -12.18
N GLN A 135 -6.61 5.04 -11.03
CA GLN A 135 -5.71 6.19 -10.96
C GLN A 135 -4.25 5.80 -11.12
N PHE A 136 -3.89 4.54 -10.89
CA PHE A 136 -2.58 4.01 -11.26
C PHE A 136 -2.42 3.85 -12.79
N GLY A 137 -3.50 4.00 -13.56
CA GLY A 137 -3.50 3.82 -15.01
C GLY A 137 -3.49 2.34 -15.42
N LEU A 138 -3.89 1.46 -14.51
CA LEU A 138 -3.94 0.01 -14.73
C LEU A 138 -5.34 -0.40 -15.18
N PRO A 139 -5.47 -1.22 -16.23
CA PRO A 139 -6.73 -1.89 -16.48
C PRO A 139 -6.94 -2.97 -15.41
N ILE A 140 -8.19 -3.15 -14.96
CA ILE A 140 -8.48 -4.04 -13.83
C ILE A 140 -8.03 -5.48 -14.14
N HIS A 141 -8.31 -6.01 -15.34
CA HIS A 141 -7.83 -7.33 -15.76
C HIS A 141 -6.33 -7.54 -15.54
N ALA A 142 -5.46 -6.55 -15.77
CA ALA A 142 -4.02 -6.71 -15.61
C ALA A 142 -3.59 -6.87 -14.14
N VAL A 143 -4.43 -6.46 -13.18
CA VAL A 143 -4.21 -6.68 -11.75
C VAL A 143 -4.74 -8.05 -11.32
N LEU A 144 -5.82 -8.52 -11.95
CA LEU A 144 -6.43 -9.82 -11.66
C LEU A 144 -5.65 -10.98 -12.27
N ASP A 145 -5.28 -10.84 -13.54
CA ASP A 145 -4.61 -11.83 -14.37
C ASP A 145 -3.57 -11.13 -15.27
N PRO A 146 -2.34 -10.92 -14.79
CA PRO A 146 -1.32 -10.18 -15.52
C PRO A 146 -0.82 -11.00 -16.72
N ASP A 147 -1.00 -10.46 -17.94
CA ASP A 147 -0.43 -11.03 -19.17
C ASP A 147 1.09 -10.78 -19.22
N PRO A 148 1.94 -11.84 -19.21
CA PRO A 148 3.40 -11.70 -19.24
C PRO A 148 3.92 -10.85 -20.40
N SER A 149 3.23 -10.83 -21.54
CA SER A 149 3.63 -10.06 -22.72
C SER A 149 3.44 -8.55 -22.57
N LEU A 150 2.57 -8.12 -21.65
CA LEU A 150 2.22 -6.72 -21.41
C LEU A 150 2.88 -6.14 -20.15
N ILE A 151 3.53 -6.97 -19.32
CA ILE A 151 4.13 -6.53 -18.04
C ILE A 151 5.15 -5.41 -18.28
N VAL A 152 6.04 -5.53 -19.26
CA VAL A 152 7.09 -4.53 -19.54
C VAL A 152 6.49 -3.14 -19.82
N ASP A 153 5.41 -3.08 -20.59
CA ASP A 153 4.72 -1.84 -20.90
C ASP A 153 4.00 -1.26 -19.67
N LEU A 154 3.42 -2.12 -18.84
CA LEU A 154 2.78 -1.71 -17.58
C LEU A 154 3.81 -1.20 -16.58
N GLU A 155 4.97 -1.84 -16.47
CA GLU A 155 6.06 -1.38 -15.59
C GLU A 155 6.51 0.05 -15.93
N GLN A 156 6.54 0.42 -17.20
CA GLN A 156 6.93 1.76 -17.64
C GLN A 156 5.82 2.80 -17.41
N LYS A 157 4.55 2.39 -17.43
CA LYS A 157 3.38 3.28 -17.33
C LYS A 157 2.85 3.49 -15.91
N THR A 158 3.27 2.69 -14.93
CA THR A 158 2.55 2.52 -13.65
C THR A 158 2.99 3.38 -12.48
N PHE A 159 3.98 4.27 -12.63
CA PHE A 159 4.36 5.20 -11.57
C PHE A 159 3.38 6.39 -11.50
N ASN A 160 2.15 6.08 -11.15
CA ASN A 160 1.06 7.02 -10.95
C ASN A 160 0.63 7.05 -9.48
N VAL A 161 -0.23 8.01 -9.16
CA VAL A 161 -0.73 8.20 -7.80
C VAL A 161 -2.25 8.20 -7.78
N PHE A 162 -2.79 7.58 -6.75
CA PHE A 162 -4.17 7.72 -6.30
C PHE A 162 -4.21 8.90 -5.33
N HIS A 163 -4.99 9.94 -5.62
CA HIS A 163 -5.03 11.13 -4.77
C HIS A 163 -6.46 11.59 -4.53
N VAL A 164 -6.82 11.66 -3.26
CA VAL A 164 -8.06 12.28 -2.79
C VAL A 164 -7.67 13.53 -2.01
N LEU A 165 -7.94 14.70 -2.61
CA LEU A 165 -7.59 15.99 -2.04
C LEU A 165 -8.29 16.22 -0.69
N ASP A 166 -9.61 15.97 -0.66
CA ASP A 166 -10.45 16.07 0.52
C ASP A 166 -11.07 14.72 0.85
N ALA A 167 -10.65 14.13 1.97
CA ALA A 167 -11.08 12.79 2.39
C ALA A 167 -12.46 12.78 3.07
N VAL A 168 -12.83 13.88 3.74
CA VAL A 168 -14.13 14.04 4.40
C VAL A 168 -15.23 14.05 3.36
N ASP A 169 -16.27 13.25 3.57
CA ASP A 169 -17.43 13.07 2.67
C ASP A 169 -17.09 12.55 1.26
N SER A 170 -15.84 12.17 1.01
CA SER A 170 -15.42 11.60 -0.26
C SER A 170 -16.03 10.21 -0.45
N PRO A 171 -16.76 9.94 -1.56
CA PRO A 171 -17.31 8.62 -1.85
C PRO A 171 -16.22 7.58 -2.15
N HIS A 172 -14.96 8.03 -2.35
CA HIS A 172 -13.82 7.18 -2.65
C HIS A 172 -13.07 6.73 -1.41
N VAL A 173 -13.39 7.28 -0.23
CA VAL A 173 -12.77 6.92 1.05
C VAL A 173 -13.86 6.37 1.98
N PRO A 174 -13.92 5.04 2.18
CA PRO A 174 -14.91 4.42 3.07
C PRO A 174 -14.61 4.72 4.55
N ALA A 175 -15.53 4.31 5.43
CA ALA A 175 -15.42 4.44 6.90
C ALA A 175 -15.30 5.89 7.40
N GLN A 176 -16.23 6.76 6.95
CA GLN A 176 -16.24 8.18 7.31
C GLN A 176 -16.38 8.38 8.83
N GLN A 177 -17.29 7.65 9.48
CA GLN A 177 -17.61 7.84 10.90
C GLN A 177 -16.67 7.07 11.84
N GLU A 178 -16.07 5.99 11.37
CA GLU A 178 -15.23 5.09 12.17
C GLU A 178 -13.73 5.43 12.07
N PHE A 179 -13.33 6.10 10.99
CA PHE A 179 -11.93 6.34 10.64
C PHE A 179 -11.65 7.77 10.18
N VAL A 180 -12.30 8.28 9.12
CA VAL A 180 -11.92 9.57 8.51
C VAL A 180 -12.15 10.74 9.47
N VAL A 181 -13.37 10.87 10.00
CA VAL A 181 -13.74 11.97 10.91
C VAL A 181 -13.01 11.85 12.26
N PRO A 182 -13.02 10.69 12.96
CA PRO A 182 -12.37 10.59 14.27
C PRO A 182 -10.86 10.82 14.27
N LEU A 183 -10.17 10.49 13.18
CA LEU A 183 -8.72 10.69 13.05
C LEU A 183 -8.35 11.94 12.27
N ALA A 184 -9.34 12.79 11.96
CA ALA A 184 -9.16 14.03 11.22
C ALA A 184 -8.39 13.82 9.90
N VAL A 185 -8.65 12.72 9.18
CA VAL A 185 -8.04 12.47 7.88
C VAL A 185 -8.54 13.53 6.90
N ARG A 186 -7.60 14.32 6.38
CA ARG A 186 -7.84 15.43 5.44
C ARG A 186 -7.63 15.01 4.00
N SER A 187 -6.63 14.19 3.72
CA SER A 187 -6.27 13.77 2.36
C SER A 187 -5.78 12.33 2.35
N VAL A 188 -5.96 11.64 1.22
CA VAL A 188 -5.47 10.28 1.01
C VAL A 188 -4.59 10.23 -0.23
N LEU A 189 -3.43 9.61 -0.10
CA LEU A 189 -2.46 9.43 -1.19
C LEU A 189 -2.06 7.96 -1.28
N GLY A 190 -2.33 7.34 -2.43
CA GLY A 190 -1.80 6.05 -2.81
C GLY A 190 -0.71 6.21 -3.87
N PHE A 191 0.37 5.46 -3.78
CA PHE A 191 1.42 5.43 -4.80
C PHE A 191 2.05 4.04 -4.86
N GLY A 192 2.55 3.63 -6.02
CA GLY A 192 3.04 2.27 -6.21
C GLY A 192 3.33 1.97 -7.66
N GLY A 193 3.22 0.69 -8.03
CA GLY A 193 3.46 0.23 -9.39
C GLY A 193 3.54 -1.28 -9.50
N MET A 194 3.65 -1.77 -10.74
CA MET A 194 3.80 -3.19 -11.02
C MET A 194 5.25 -3.63 -10.82
N LEU A 195 5.46 -4.78 -10.21
CA LEU A 195 6.74 -5.49 -10.16
C LEU A 195 6.93 -6.38 -11.41
N PRO A 196 8.16 -6.82 -11.72
CA PRO A 196 8.42 -7.70 -12.86
C PRO A 196 7.64 -9.01 -12.83
N SER A 197 7.31 -9.51 -11.63
CA SER A 197 6.42 -10.67 -11.44
C SER A 197 4.97 -10.47 -11.88
N GLY A 198 4.59 -9.26 -12.29
CA GLY A 198 3.19 -8.90 -12.56
C GLY A 198 2.38 -8.66 -11.29
N ASN A 199 3.02 -8.52 -10.13
CA ASN A 199 2.33 -8.16 -8.89
C ASN A 199 2.34 -6.65 -8.68
N LEU A 200 1.19 -6.07 -8.35
CA LEU A 200 1.05 -4.68 -7.92
C LEU A 200 1.59 -4.50 -6.51
N ILE A 201 2.33 -3.42 -6.26
CA ILE A 201 2.54 -2.86 -4.92
C ILE A 201 1.83 -1.51 -4.79
N ALA A 202 1.28 -1.22 -3.62
CA ALA A 202 0.62 0.06 -3.34
C ALA A 202 0.86 0.48 -1.89
N ILE A 203 1.33 1.71 -1.70
CA ILE A 203 1.51 2.35 -0.41
C ILE A 203 0.41 3.40 -0.29
N ILE A 204 -0.44 3.29 0.73
CA ILE A 204 -1.56 4.19 0.97
C ILE A 204 -1.31 4.96 2.26
N VAL A 205 -1.36 6.28 2.15
CA VAL A 205 -1.12 7.25 3.21
C VAL A 205 -2.40 8.01 3.48
N PHE A 206 -2.87 7.96 4.73
CA PHE A 206 -3.99 8.74 5.23
C PHE A 206 -3.45 9.91 6.05
N SER A 207 -3.51 11.12 5.51
CA SER A 207 -2.91 12.31 6.11
C SER A 207 -3.92 13.16 6.86
N LYS A 208 -3.52 13.65 8.03
CA LYS A 208 -4.25 14.63 8.85
C LYS A 208 -4.09 16.06 8.35
N VAL A 209 -3.24 16.28 7.36
CA VAL A 209 -3.03 17.56 6.70
C VAL A 209 -3.36 17.43 5.21
N PRO A 210 -3.75 18.51 4.52
CA PRO A 210 -3.99 18.45 3.10
C PRO A 210 -2.68 18.15 2.34
N ILE A 211 -2.78 17.30 1.33
CA ILE A 211 -1.71 17.03 0.36
C ILE A 211 -2.14 17.65 -0.96
N SER A 212 -1.34 18.60 -1.48
CA SER A 212 -1.62 19.20 -2.79
C SER A 212 -1.37 18.22 -3.93
N ARG A 213 -1.90 18.51 -5.12
CA ARG A 213 -1.67 17.67 -6.29
C ARG A 213 -0.20 17.62 -6.68
N GLU A 214 0.50 18.75 -6.56
CA GLU A 214 1.94 18.86 -6.83
C GLU A 214 2.74 17.96 -5.88
N THR A 215 2.40 17.96 -4.58
CA THR A 215 3.00 17.01 -3.63
C THR A 215 2.70 15.57 -4.01
N ALA A 216 1.44 15.25 -4.32
CA ALA A 216 1.07 13.90 -4.73
C ALA A 216 1.88 13.44 -5.95
N ASP A 217 2.06 14.29 -6.96
CA ASP A 217 2.84 13.95 -8.15
C ASP A 217 4.33 13.68 -7.86
N MET A 218 4.92 14.29 -6.82
CA MET A 218 6.28 13.96 -6.37
C MET A 218 6.41 12.51 -5.86
N PHE A 219 5.32 11.90 -5.37
CA PHE A 219 5.35 10.51 -4.89
C PHE A 219 5.43 9.48 -6.00
N LYS A 220 5.22 9.86 -7.28
CA LYS A 220 5.52 8.99 -8.43
C LYS A 220 7.00 8.57 -8.42
N THR A 221 7.89 9.51 -8.13
CA THR A 221 9.33 9.23 -8.00
C THR A 221 9.63 8.38 -6.77
N LEU A 222 8.91 8.61 -5.65
CA LEU A 222 9.09 7.80 -4.45
C LEU A 222 8.61 6.36 -4.66
N ALA A 223 7.55 6.14 -5.45
CA ALA A 223 7.09 4.81 -5.85
C ALA A 223 8.20 4.00 -6.53
N LEU A 224 8.97 4.62 -7.44
CA LEU A 224 10.13 3.96 -8.07
C LEU A 224 11.20 3.59 -7.03
N ASN A 225 11.50 4.48 -6.08
CA ASN A 225 12.49 4.18 -5.04
C ASN A 225 12.04 3.03 -4.12
N VAL A 226 10.76 2.97 -3.77
CA VAL A 226 10.19 1.86 -3.01
C VAL A 226 10.22 0.57 -3.83
N LYS A 227 9.83 0.62 -5.12
CA LYS A 227 9.92 -0.52 -6.04
C LYS A 227 11.34 -1.09 -6.05
N LEU A 228 12.36 -0.25 -6.21
CA LEU A 228 13.76 -0.68 -6.20
C LEU A 228 14.18 -1.33 -4.88
N ALA A 229 13.67 -0.84 -3.74
CA ALA A 229 13.97 -1.41 -2.43
C ALA A 229 13.36 -2.82 -2.26
N VAL A 230 12.15 -3.06 -2.76
CA VAL A 230 11.47 -4.37 -2.63
C VAL A 230 11.82 -5.35 -3.76
N LEU A 231 12.39 -4.86 -4.87
CA LEU A 231 12.70 -5.64 -6.06
C LEU A 231 13.49 -6.94 -5.81
N PRO A 232 14.50 -6.98 -4.90
CA PRO A 232 15.24 -8.21 -4.62
C PRO A 232 14.37 -9.38 -4.12
N PHE A 233 13.18 -9.07 -3.59
CA PHE A 233 12.27 -10.03 -2.98
C PHE A 233 11.07 -10.37 -3.88
N ASP A 234 10.97 -9.80 -5.08
CA ASP A 234 9.79 -9.95 -5.95
C ASP A 234 9.48 -11.41 -6.30
N GLN A 235 10.52 -12.20 -6.54
CA GLN A 235 10.47 -13.64 -6.82
C GLN A 235 11.05 -14.47 -5.65
N GLY A 236 11.25 -13.84 -4.48
CA GLY A 236 11.93 -14.42 -3.33
C GLY A 236 11.05 -14.50 -2.08
N ALA A 237 11.66 -14.36 -0.91
CA ALA A 237 10.95 -14.36 0.37
C ALA A 237 10.07 -13.11 0.50
N VAL A 238 8.76 -13.29 0.41
CA VAL A 238 7.80 -12.18 0.54
C VAL A 238 7.42 -11.93 1.99
N PHE A 239 7.12 -12.99 2.74
CA PHE A 239 6.68 -12.92 4.14
C PHE A 239 7.81 -13.33 5.08
N ASP A 240 7.82 -12.75 6.28
CA ASP A 240 8.70 -13.25 7.34
C ASP A 240 8.20 -14.63 7.78
N GLU A 241 9.06 -15.65 7.72
CA GLU A 241 8.75 -16.95 8.30
C GLU A 241 8.69 -16.80 9.82
N GLN A 242 7.52 -17.01 10.43
CA GLN A 242 7.47 -17.15 11.87
C GLN A 242 8.16 -18.47 12.26
N PRO A 243 9.02 -18.48 13.28
CA PRO A 243 9.38 -19.73 13.93
C PRO A 243 8.08 -20.38 14.41
N LEU A 244 7.83 -21.62 14.00
CA LEU A 244 6.80 -22.46 14.60
C LEU A 244 7.05 -22.45 16.11
N VAL A 245 6.23 -21.74 16.88
CA VAL A 245 6.24 -21.86 18.33
C VAL A 245 5.66 -23.24 18.63
N SER A 246 6.54 -24.22 18.77
CA SER A 246 6.24 -25.53 19.33
C SER A 246 5.57 -25.31 20.68
N ARG A 247 4.27 -25.62 20.76
CA ARG A 247 3.56 -25.72 22.04
C ARG A 247 3.97 -26.97 22.78
#